data_AF-A0AA38SBT2-F1
#
_entry.id   AF-A0AA38SBT2-F1
#
_cell.length_a   1.000
_cell.length_b   1.000
_cell.length_c   1.000
_cell.angle_alpha   90.00
_cell.angle_beta   90.00
_cell.angle_gamma   90.00
#
_symmetry.space_group_name_H-M   'P 1'
#
loop_
_entity.id
_entity.type
_entity.pdbx_description
1 polymer ?
#
loop_
_entity_poly.entity_id
_entity_poly.type
_entity_poly.pdbx_seq_one_letter_code
_entity_poly.pdbx_strand_id
1 'polypeptide(L)'
;MVGPIEEIGFYGHALEYLAPSCYGQPHGLHILLQSYLNKMTIVLSVDESIIPDPHKLLDDLEDSLKLIKEAVYAKGLVQEV
;
A
#
# COMPACT_ATOMS: atom_id res chain seq x y z
N MET A 1 0.07 2.73 11.38
CA MET A 1 0.84 1.70 12.10
C MET A 1 1.98 1.30 11.20
N VAL A 2 3.23 1.47 11.61
CA VAL A 2 4.40 1.06 10.81
C VAL A 2 4.51 -0.45 10.95
N GLY A 3 4.49 -1.18 9.83
CA GLY A 3 4.71 -2.62 9.83
C GLY A 3 6.12 -2.98 10.30
N PRO A 4 6.41 -4.26 10.56
CA PRO A 4 7.74 -4.67 10.97
C PRO A 4 8.79 -4.25 9.94
N ILE A 5 9.86 -3.65 10.45
CA ILE A 5 11.05 -3.24 9.67
C ILE A 5 12.08 -4.37 9.57
N GLU A 6 11.89 -5.44 10.34
CA GLU A 6 12.69 -6.65 10.32
C GLU A 6 12.01 -7.71 9.46
N GLU A 7 12.81 -8.60 8.88
CA GLU A 7 12.31 -9.73 8.12
C GLU A 7 11.58 -10.71 9.05
N ILE A 8 10.31 -10.96 8.77
CA ILE A 8 9.47 -11.90 9.53
C ILE A 8 9.64 -13.29 8.91
N GLY A 9 9.82 -14.30 9.76
CA GLY A 9 9.77 -15.70 9.35
C GLY A 9 8.36 -16.28 9.43
N PHE A 10 7.96 -17.08 8.44
CA PHE A 10 6.76 -17.90 8.47
C PHE A 10 7.16 -19.39 8.46
N TYR A 11 6.94 -20.10 9.56
CA TYR A 11 7.35 -21.51 9.75
C TYR A 11 8.84 -21.78 9.43
N GLY A 12 9.73 -20.84 9.76
CA GLY A 12 11.17 -20.97 9.51
C GLY A 12 11.63 -20.55 8.11
N HIS A 13 10.72 -20.04 7.27
CA HIS A 13 11.03 -19.48 5.95
C HIS A 13 10.96 -17.96 5.99
N ALA A 14 11.87 -17.29 5.29
CA ALA A 14 11.82 -15.85 5.02
C ALA A 14 10.52 -15.48 4.29
N LEU A 15 9.77 -14.51 4.84
CA LEU A 15 8.56 -14.00 4.20
C LEU A 15 8.94 -12.90 3.21
N GLU A 16 8.80 -13.18 1.91
CA GLU A 16 9.12 -12.23 0.83
C GLU A 16 8.05 -11.14 0.65
N TYR A 17 6.79 -11.49 0.90
CA TYR A 17 5.65 -10.63 0.59
C TYR A 17 4.43 -10.95 1.46
N LEU A 18 3.66 -9.91 1.79
CA LEU A 18 2.43 -9.99 2.55
C LEU A 18 1.33 -9.21 1.83
N ALA A 19 0.28 -9.90 1.38
CA ALA A 19 -0.92 -9.30 0.80
C ALA A 19 -2.18 -9.83 1.51
N PRO A 20 -2.57 -9.23 2.64
CA PRO A 20 -3.86 -9.51 3.20
C PRO A 20 -4.95 -8.96 2.27
N SER A 21 -6.04 -9.69 2.12
CA SER A 21 -7.23 -9.21 1.43
C SER A 21 -8.44 -9.38 2.33
N CYS A 22 -9.39 -8.47 2.23
CA CYS A 22 -10.69 -8.56 2.88
C CYS A 22 -11.77 -8.48 1.80
N TYR A 23 -12.82 -9.30 1.92
CA TYR A 23 -13.91 -9.37 0.96
C TYR A 23 -15.26 -9.46 1.68
N GLY A 24 -16.35 -9.17 0.95
CA GLY A 24 -17.72 -9.31 1.43
C GLY A 24 -18.29 -8.10 2.17
N GLN A 25 -17.56 -6.99 2.26
CA GLN A 25 -18.12 -5.75 2.80
C GLN A 25 -19.04 -5.05 1.77
N PRO A 26 -20.16 -4.44 2.20
CA PRO A 26 -21.11 -3.76 1.30
C PRO A 26 -20.62 -2.36 0.90
N HIS A 27 -19.38 -2.24 0.44
CA HIS A 27 -18.78 -0.98 -0.01
C HIS A 27 -18.34 -1.08 -1.46
N GLY A 28 -18.58 -0.04 -2.27
CA GLY A 28 -18.17 0.01 -3.69
C GLY A 28 -16.68 0.31 -3.91
N LEU A 29 -15.94 0.65 -2.85
CA LEU A 29 -14.49 0.86 -2.86
C LEU A 29 -13.91 0.40 -1.53
N HIS A 30 -12.84 -0.39 -1.59
CA HIS A 30 -12.05 -0.79 -0.45
C HIS A 30 -10.57 -0.76 -0.82
N ILE A 31 -9.77 -0.02 -0.06
CA ILE A 31 -8.32 0.13 -0.25
C ILE A 31 -7.62 -0.43 0.98
N LEU A 32 -6.80 -1.45 0.79
CA LEU A 32 -5.96 -2.02 1.84
C LEU A 32 -4.49 -1.67 1.60
N LEU A 33 -3.89 -0.98 2.56
CA LEU A 33 -2.48 -0.58 2.54
C LEU A 33 -1.72 -1.42 3.55
N GLN A 34 -0.74 -2.18 3.06
CA GLN A 34 0.12 -3.01 3.91
C GLN A 34 1.58 -2.62 3.67
N SER A 35 2.23 -2.08 4.70
CA SER A 35 3.68 -1.90 4.71
C SER A 35 4.36 -3.14 5.29
N TYR A 36 5.41 -3.61 4.65
CA TYR A 36 6.29 -4.66 5.18
C TYR A 36 7.73 -4.40 4.68
N LEU A 37 8.68 -4.30 5.59
CA LEU A 37 10.03 -3.81 5.28
C LEU A 37 9.97 -2.44 4.57
N ASN A 38 10.74 -2.29 3.50
CA ASN A 38 10.75 -1.11 2.61
C ASN A 38 9.78 -1.24 1.43
N LYS A 39 8.86 -2.21 1.47
CA LYS A 39 7.85 -2.42 0.42
C LYS A 39 6.48 -2.05 0.98
N MET A 40 5.66 -1.43 0.12
CA MET A 40 4.26 -1.15 0.42
C MET A 40 3.39 -1.81 -0.65
N THR A 41 2.40 -2.55 -0.20
CA THR A 41 1.40 -3.21 -1.03
C THR A 41 0.09 -2.44 -0.95
N ILE A 42 -0.53 -2.19 -2.09
CA ILE A 42 -1.90 -1.67 -2.20
C ILE A 42 -2.78 -2.77 -2.79
N VAL A 43 -3.82 -3.16 -2.06
CA VAL A 43 -4.87 -4.05 -2.56
C VAL A 43 -6.15 -3.24 -2.73
N LEU A 44 -6.68 -3.24 -3.95
CA LEU A 44 -7.86 -2.46 -4.32
C LEU A 44 -9.00 -3.42 -4.70
N SER A 45 -10.15 -3.26 -4.03
CA SER A 45 -11.40 -3.90 -4.41
C SER A 45 -12.42 -2.81 -4.77
N VAL A 46 -12.98 -2.86 -5.98
CA VAL A 46 -13.95 -1.87 -6.44
C VAL A 46 -15.18 -2.52 -7.04
N ASP A 47 -16.28 -1.79 -7.01
CA ASP A 47 -17.39 -1.97 -7.93
C ASP A 47 -17.05 -1.24 -9.24
N GLU A 48 -16.83 -2.02 -10.31
CA GLU A 48 -16.46 -1.49 -11.63
C GLU A 48 -17.56 -0.61 -12.24
N SER A 49 -18.81 -0.70 -11.78
CA SER A 49 -19.88 0.21 -12.20
C SER A 49 -19.69 1.64 -11.66
N ILE A 50 -18.94 1.80 -10.57
CA ILE A 50 -18.63 3.08 -9.92
C ILE A 50 -17.22 3.54 -10.29
N ILE A 51 -16.25 2.62 -10.32
CA ILE A 51 -14.85 2.89 -10.66
C ILE A 51 -14.48 2.03 -11.87
N PRO A 52 -14.68 2.55 -13.10
CA PRO A 52 -14.54 1.77 -14.32
C PRO A 52 -13.08 1.44 -14.67
N ASP A 53 -12.11 2.16 -14.09
CA ASP A 53 -10.69 1.90 -14.28
C ASP A 53 -9.95 1.83 -12.93
N PRO A 54 -9.96 0.67 -12.27
CA PRO A 54 -9.24 0.48 -11.01
C PRO A 54 -7.72 0.55 -11.17
N HIS A 55 -7.18 0.25 -12.35
CA HIS A 55 -5.74 0.31 -12.60
C HIS A 55 -5.25 1.74 -12.64
N LYS A 56 -5.98 2.63 -13.32
CA LYS A 56 -5.69 4.05 -13.28
C LYS A 56 -5.75 4.60 -11.85
N LEU A 57 -6.71 4.16 -11.02
CA LEU A 57 -6.76 4.56 -9.62
C LEU A 57 -5.52 4.09 -8.84
N LEU A 58 -4.98 2.91 -9.14
CA LEU A 58 -3.71 2.45 -8.55
C LEU A 58 -2.52 3.31 -9.00
N ASP A 59 -2.44 3.64 -10.28
CA ASP A 59 -1.38 4.52 -10.82
C ASP A 59 -1.45 5.91 -10.18
N ASP A 60 -2.65 6.49 -10.09
CA ASP A 60 -2.90 7.78 -9.45
C ASP A 60 -2.53 7.77 -7.95
N LEU A 61 -2.77 6.65 -7.25
CA LEU A 61 -2.35 6.45 -5.85
C LEU A 61 -0.83 6.37 -5.73
N GLU A 62 -0.16 5.64 -6.62
CA GLU A 62 1.30 5.54 -6.64
C GLU A 62 1.95 6.91 -6.82
N ASP A 63 1.49 7.68 -7.82
CA ASP A 63 2.03 9.00 -8.12
C ASP A 63 1.75 10.00 -6.99
N SER A 64 0.55 9.95 -6.41
CA SER A 64 0.21 10.78 -5.24
C SER A 64 1.15 10.50 -4.05
N LEU A 65 1.47 9.24 -3.80
CA LEU A 65 2.37 8.87 -2.71
C LEU A 65 3.82 9.29 -2.97
N LYS A 66 4.29 9.23 -4.22
CA LYS A 66 5.60 9.78 -4.62
C LYS A 66 5.65 11.29 -4.38
N LEU A 67 4.62 12.03 -4.78
CA LEU A 67 4.55 13.48 -4.56
C LEU A 67 4.53 13.83 -3.07
N ILE A 68 3.79 13.08 -2.25
CA ILE A 68 3.77 13.26 -0.80
C ILE A 68 5.18 13.01 -0.23
N LYS A 69 5.84 11.92 -0.65
CA LYS A 69 7.20 11.57 -0.23
C LYS A 69 8.18 12.69 -0.57
N GLU A 70 8.18 13.17 -1.81
CA GLU A 70 9.03 14.27 -2.27
C GLU A 70 8.80 15.57 -1.48
N ALA A 71 7.54 15.93 -1.25
CA ALA A 71 7.19 17.14 -0.50
C ALA A 71 7.67 17.08 0.96
N VAL A 72 7.64 15.89 1.57
CA VAL A 72 8.15 15.67 2.94
C VAL A 72 9.68 15.83 2.99
N TYR A 73 10.41 15.30 2.01
CA TYR A 73 11.87 15.49 1.92
C TYR A 73 12.26 16.93 1.62
N ALA A 74 11.57 17.59 0.69
CA ALA A 74 11.83 18.99 0.36
C ALA A 74 11.65 19.92 1.56
N LYS A 75 10.77 19.56 2.50
CA LYS A 75 10.55 20.29 3.76
C LYS A 75 11.52 19.90 4.88
N GLY A 76 12.43 18.93 4.65
CA GLY A 76 13.37 18.45 5.66
C GLY A 76 12.71 17.77 6.86
N LEU A 77 11.48 17.28 6.71
CA LEU A 77 10.71 16.69 7.80
C LEU A 77 11.15 15.26 8.13
N VAL A 78 11.86 14.61 7.20
CA VAL A 78 12.40 13.25 7.33
C VAL A 78 13.76 13.21 6.63
N GLN A 79 14.75 12.55 7.25
CA GLN A 79 16.07 12.30 6.64
C GLN A 79 16.03 10.97 5.88
N GLU A 80 16.76 10.86 4.76
CA GLU A 80 16.97 9.54 4.14
C GLU A 80 17.66 8.61 5.15
N VAL A 81 17.06 7.44 5.36
CA VAL A 81 17.59 6.35 6.20
C VAL A 81 18.38 5.41 5.31
#